data_AF-A0A1T5EWD8-F1
#
_entry.id   AF-A0A1T5EWD8-F1
#
_cell.length_a   1.000
_cell.length_b   1.000
_cell.length_c   1.000
_cell.angle_alpha   90.00
_cell.angle_beta   90.00
_cell.angle_gamma   90.00
#
_symmetry.space_group_name_H-M   'P 1'
#
loop_
_entity.id
_entity.type
_entity.pdbx_description
1 polymer ?
#
loop_
_entity_poly.entity_id
_entity_poly.type
_entity_poly.pdbx_seq_one_letter_code
_entity_poly.pdbx_strand_id
1 'polypeptide(L)' 'DLLIVDDFGLVNLDQQQRLDLMEIIEDRHAKASTIIASQLPVASWYDVIGEDTIADAILDRLIHGSYRIELKGESLRKKK' A
#
# COMPACT_ATOMS: atom_id res chain seq x y z
N ASP A 1 -2.59 16.60 -7.70
CA ASP A 1 -1.55 15.56 -7.91
C ASP A 1 -2.00 14.19 -7.48
N LEU A 2 -1.46 13.17 -8.15
CA LEU A 2 -1.73 11.75 -7.92
C LEU A 2 -0.38 11.01 -7.78
N LEU A 3 -0.26 10.21 -6.74
CA LEU A 3 0.84 9.24 -6.56
C LEU A 3 0.29 7.84 -6.79
N ILE A 4 1.00 7.05 -7.59
CA ILE A 4 0.70 5.64 -7.80
C ILE A 4 1.89 4.83 -7.28
N VAL A 5 1.61 3.92 -6.35
CA VAL A 5 2.57 2.92 -5.87
C VAL A 5 2.16 1.59 -6.48
N ASP A 6 3.00 1.08 -7.38
CA ASP A 6 2.75 -0.19 -8.06
C ASP A 6 3.54 -1.34 -7.40
N ASP A 7 3.05 -2.57 -7.57
CA ASP A 7 3.66 -3.79 -7.04
C ASP A 7 3.99 -3.74 -5.52
N PHE A 8 3.11 -3.12 -4.73
CA PHE A 8 3.31 -2.99 -3.29
C PHE A 8 3.29 -4.36 -2.60
N GLY A 9 4.28 -4.59 -1.73
CA GLY A 9 4.36 -5.76 -0.86
C GLY A 9 4.89 -7.04 -1.47
N LEU A 10 5.62 -6.98 -2.59
CA LEU A 10 6.37 -8.14 -3.10
C LEU A 10 7.45 -8.63 -2.13
N VAL A 11 8.00 -7.73 -1.32
CA VAL A 11 9.00 -8.02 -0.28
C VAL A 11 8.65 -7.23 0.98
N ASN A 12 9.08 -7.75 2.13
CA ASN A 12 8.94 -7.02 3.39
C ASN A 12 9.81 -5.76 3.37
N LEU A 13 9.30 -4.70 3.98
CA LEU A 13 10.01 -3.43 4.06
C LEU A 13 11.11 -3.49 5.12
N ASP A 14 12.30 -3.04 4.75
CA ASP A 14 13.34 -2.75 5.73
C ASP A 14 12.97 -1.52 6.59
N GLN A 15 13.79 -1.21 7.59
CA GLN A 15 13.51 -0.11 8.51
C GLN A 15 13.46 1.25 7.80
N GLN A 16 14.35 1.50 6.84
CA GLN A 16 14.39 2.79 6.16
C GLN A 16 13.18 2.93 5.25
N GLN A 17 12.86 1.90 4.49
CA GLN A 17 11.71 1.87 3.58
C GLN A 17 10.38 2.10 4.32
N ARG A 18 10.24 1.58 5.55
CA ARG A 18 9.08 1.84 6.40
C ARG A 18 8.96 3.31 6.79
N LEU A 19 10.05 3.93 7.20
CA LEU A 19 10.07 5.34 7.59
C LEU A 19 9.78 6.24 6.39
N ASP A 20 10.39 5.93 5.24
CA ASP A 20 10.16 6.66 3.99
C ASP A 20 8.68 6.54 3.56
N LEU A 21 8.09 5.34 3.64
CA LEU A 21 6.68 5.14 3.35
C LEU A 21 5.80 5.93 4.32
N MET A 22 6.10 5.91 5.62
CA MET A 22 5.37 6.67 6.62
C MET A 22 5.36 8.17 6.30
N GLU A 23 6.52 8.76 6.01
CA GLU A 23 6.64 10.17 5.65
C GLU A 23 5.79 10.51 4.42
N ILE A 24 5.88 9.71 3.36
CA ILE A 24 5.09 9.89 2.14
C ILE A 24 3.58 9.80 2.44
N ILE A 25 3.15 8.83 3.25
CA ILE A 25 1.72 8.66 3.56
C ILE A 25 1.22 9.81 4.44
N GLU A 26 2.01 10.25 5.42
CA GLU A 26 1.66 11.34 6.32
C GLU A 26 1.49 12.67 5.57
N ASP A 27 2.42 13.00 4.67
CA ASP A 27 2.36 14.21 3.87
C ASP A 27 1.13 14.26 2.95
N ARG A 28 0.65 13.09 2.52
CA ARG A 28 -0.45 12.96 1.55
C ARG A 28 -1.81 12.77 2.20
N HIS A 29 -1.84 12.25 3.43
CA HIS A 29 -3.07 11.93 4.13
C HIS A 29 -4.02 13.13 4.19
N ALA A 30 -5.27 12.92 3.77
CA ALA A 30 -6.33 13.93 3.65
C ALA A 30 -6.01 15.17 2.78
N LYS A 31 -4.93 15.16 1.99
CA LYS A 31 -4.48 16.30 1.17
C LYS A 31 -4.37 15.98 -0.32
N ALA A 32 -3.93 14.77 -0.69
CA ALA A 32 -3.71 14.37 -2.07
C ALA A 32 -4.11 12.92 -2.32
N SER A 33 -4.50 12.58 -3.55
CA SER A 33 -4.95 11.23 -3.91
C SER A 33 -3.77 10.26 -4.06
N THR A 34 -3.92 9.05 -3.53
CA THR A 34 -2.92 7.97 -3.66
C THR A 34 -3.59 6.69 -4.15
N ILE A 35 -2.99 6.02 -5.11
CA ILE A 35 -3.39 4.67 -5.55
C ILE A 35 -2.28 3.71 -5.19
N ILE A 36 -2.65 2.58 -4.59
CA ILE A 36 -1.74 1.47 -4.34
C ILE A 36 -2.26 0.26 -5.09
N ALA A 37 -1.41 -0.31 -5.93
CA ALA A 37 -1.63 -1.60 -6.57
C ALA A 37 -0.76 -2.66 -5.88
N SER A 38 -1.37 -3.78 -5.53
CA SER A 38 -0.70 -4.88 -4.85
C SER A 38 -1.27 -6.22 -5.33
N GLN A 39 -0.42 -7.23 -5.36
CA GLN A 39 -0.84 -8.62 -5.55
C GLN A 39 -1.28 -9.28 -4.23
N LEU A 40 -0.99 -8.65 -3.10
CA LEU A 40 -1.38 -9.13 -1.78
C LEU A 40 -2.69 -8.51 -1.34
N PRO A 41 -3.56 -9.26 -0.65
CA PRO A 41 -4.73 -8.68 -0.02
C PRO A 41 -4.28 -7.68 1.05
N VAL A 42 -5.10 -6.64 1.28
CA VAL A 42 -4.81 -5.58 2.27
C VAL A 42 -4.56 -6.14 3.67
N ALA A 43 -5.20 -7.26 4.03
CA ALA A 43 -4.98 -7.95 5.29
C ALA A 43 -3.53 -8.43 5.50
N SER A 44 -2.77 -8.68 4.44
CA SER A 44 -1.37 -9.09 4.51
C SER A 44 -0.39 -7.90 4.56
N TRP A 45 -0.87 -6.67 4.37
CA TRP A 45 0.03 -5.51 4.31
C TRP A 45 0.65 -5.18 5.67
N TYR A 46 -0.02 -5.55 6.76
CA TYR A 46 0.52 -5.38 8.11
C TYR A 46 1.85 -6.12 8.27
N ASP A 47 1.90 -7.38 7.85
CA ASP A 47 3.11 -8.21 7.94
C ASP A 47 4.22 -7.74 6.98
N VAL A 48 3.83 -7.25 5.80
CA VAL A 48 4.76 -6.71 4.79
C VAL A 48 5.47 -5.46 5.28
N ILE A 49 4.72 -4.53 5.87
CA ILE A 49 5.27 -3.30 6.44
C ILE A 49 6.14 -3.71 7.62
N GLY A 50 5.58 -4.49 8.56
CA GLY A 50 6.24 -4.91 9.77
C GLY A 50 6.43 -3.77 10.77
N GLU A 51 6.85 -4.12 11.99
CA GLU A 51 6.83 -3.26 13.17
C GLU A 51 5.44 -2.71 13.49
N ASP A 52 4.88 -3.18 14.60
CA ASP A 52 3.47 -3.03 14.91
C ASP A 52 3.01 -1.57 14.90
N THR A 53 3.82 -0.67 15.44
CA THR A 53 3.44 0.73 15.61
C THR A 53 3.36 1.48 14.27
N ILE A 54 4.37 1.30 13.41
CA ILE A 54 4.46 1.93 12.09
C ILE A 54 3.43 1.30 11.15
N ALA A 55 3.28 -0.03 11.19
CA ALA A 55 2.29 -0.72 10.39
C ALA A 55 0.87 -0.21 10.69
N ASP A 56 0.48 -0.12 11.96
CA ASP A 56 -0.82 0.45 12.35
C ASP A 56 -0.96 1.90 11.87
N ALA A 57 0.05 2.73 12.07
CA ALA A 57 -0.01 4.14 11.70
C ALA A 57 -0.15 4.37 10.18
N ILE A 58 0.59 3.60 9.37
CA ILE A 58 0.52 3.66 7.90
C ILE A 58 -0.83 3.13 7.42
N LEU A 59 -1.27 1.98 7.94
CA LEU A 59 -2.49 1.33 7.49
C LEU A 59 -3.72 2.15 7.87
N ASP A 60 -3.78 2.74 9.06
CA ASP A 60 -4.88 3.62 9.45
C ASP A 60 -5.04 4.76 8.42
N ARG A 61 -3.95 5.43 8.04
CA ARG A 61 -3.97 6.53 7.06
C ARG A 61 -4.27 6.10 5.63
N LEU A 62 -3.85 4.91 5.22
CA LEU A 62 -4.05 4.40 3.86
C LEU A 62 -5.42 3.76 3.65
N ILE A 63 -5.89 3.04 4.66
CA ILE A 63 -7.11 2.25 4.56
C ILE A 63 -8.31 3.08 4.95
N HIS A 64 -8.19 3.93 5.96
CA HIS A 64 -9.33 4.69 6.44
C HIS A 64 -9.80 5.66 5.36
N GLY A 65 -11.02 5.46 4.86
CA GLY A 65 -11.59 6.27 3.79
C GLY A 65 -11.10 5.94 2.37
N SER A 66 -10.36 4.83 2.16
CA SER A 66 -10.01 4.40 0.81
C SER A 66 -11.09 3.54 0.15
N TYR A 67 -11.07 3.56 -1.18
CA TYR A 67 -11.86 2.63 -1.99
C TYR A 67 -11.02 1.39 -2.28
N ARG A 68 -11.54 0.23 -1.87
CA ARG A 68 -10.90 -1.07 -2.14
C ARG A 68 -11.52 -1.70 -3.38
N ILE A 69 -10.68 -2.03 -4.36
CA ILE A 69 -11.10 -2.68 -5.60
C ILE A 69 -10.36 -4.02 -5.68
N GLU A 70 -11.07 -5.10 -5.38
CA GLU A 70 -10.53 -6.45 -5.56
C GLU A 70 -10.68 -6.88 -7.02
N LEU A 71 -9.56 -7.01 -7.71
CA LEU A 71 -9.53 -7.52 -9.08
C LEU A 71 -9.58 -9.05 -9.06
N LYS A 72 -10.41 -9.61 -9.95
CA LYS A 72 -10.59 -11.06 -10.13
C LYS A 72 -10.44 -11.42 -11.60
N GLY A 73 -10.05 -12.67 -11.85
CA GLY A 73 -9.94 -13.23 -13.19
C GLY A 73 -8.53 -13.66 -13.55
N GLU A 74 -8.38 -14.22 -14.74
CA GLU A 74 -7.09 -14.72 -15.22
C GLU A 74 -6.15 -13.59 -15.67
N SER A 75 -4.85 -13.86 -15.60
CA SER A 75 -3.84 -12.94 -16.11
C SER A 75 -4.07 -12.62 -17.58
N LEU A 76 -4.22 -11.34 -17.90
CA LEU A 76 -4.29 -10.85 -19.28
C LEU A 76 -2.99 -11.05 -20.06
N ARG A 77 -1.87 -11.33 -19.38
CA ARG A 77 -0.59 -11.65 -20.04
C ARG A 77 -0.65 -12.94 -20.87
N LYS A 78 -1.53 -13.89 -20.50
CA LYS A 78 -1.73 -15.15 -21.26
C LYS A 78 -2.40 -14.94 -22.62
N LYS A 79 -3.05 -13.80 -22.85
CA LYS A 79 -3.73 -13.46 -24.12
C LYS A 79 -2.81 -12.80 -25.15
N LYS A 80 -1.54 -12.57 -24.80
CA LYS A 80 -0.52 -12.04 -25.72
C LYS A 80 0.29 -13.16 -26.35
#